data_AF-A0A528LBQ9-F1
#
_entry.id   AF-A0A528LBQ9-F1
#
_cell.length_a   1.000
_cell.length_b   1.000
_cell.length_c   1.000
_cell.angle_alpha   90.00
_cell.angle_beta   90.00
_cell.angle_gamma   90.00
#
_symmetry.space_group_name_H-M   'P 1'
#
loop_
_entity.id
_entity.type
_entity.pdbx_description
1 polymer ?
#
loop_
_entity_poly.entity_id
_entity_poly.type
_entity_poly.pdbx_seq_one_letter_code
_entity_poly.pdbx_strand_id
1 'polypeptide(L)'
;MTQIVSMLVGAALPRTNMPRFEYSRMNGTELHETFTELGMPPYGFARIFGVKPDTVKKWLRDQQDIPPWVYVALSLLYVDGALGAARKAAAEHIKFDNKRPAAGEFPYLNGGDLLEGSDDDD
;
A
#
# COMPACT_ATOMS: atom_id res chain seq x y z
N MET A 1 39.44 34.21 -49.39
CA MET A 1 39.58 33.07 -48.46
C MET A 1 39.19 33.57 -47.08
N THR A 2 38.00 33.21 -46.57
CA THR A 2 37.77 32.15 -45.54
C THR A 2 38.49 32.47 -44.21
N GLN A 3 37.88 32.52 -43.02
CA GLN A 3 36.70 31.84 -42.46
C GLN A 3 36.03 32.72 -41.38
N ILE A 4 34.69 32.65 -41.30
CA ILE A 4 33.90 33.08 -40.15
C ILE A 4 33.78 31.88 -39.23
N VAL A 5 34.38 31.94 -38.03
CA VAL A 5 34.21 30.92 -36.99
C VAL A 5 32.86 31.15 -36.32
N SER A 6 31.86 30.40 -36.75
CA SER A 6 30.54 30.38 -36.12
C SER A 6 30.61 29.59 -34.82
N MET A 7 30.59 30.28 -33.69
CA MET A 7 30.38 29.68 -32.38
C MET A 7 28.90 29.29 -32.26
N LEU A 8 28.56 28.06 -32.63
CA LEU A 8 27.31 27.43 -32.22
C LEU A 8 27.46 27.02 -30.74
N VAL A 9 27.04 27.94 -29.87
CA VAL A 9 26.75 27.66 -28.46
C VAL A 9 25.63 26.60 -28.45
N GLY A 10 26.01 25.36 -28.19
CA GLY A 10 25.09 24.29 -27.85
C GLY A 10 24.44 24.62 -26.52
N ALA A 11 23.33 25.35 -26.55
CA ALA A 11 22.45 25.48 -25.41
C ALA A 11 21.85 24.09 -25.15
N ALA A 12 22.44 23.35 -24.22
CA ALA A 12 21.81 22.16 -23.66
C ALA A 12 20.45 22.59 -23.13
N LEU A 13 19.37 22.11 -23.77
CA LEU A 13 18.01 22.31 -23.27
C LEU A 13 17.98 21.91 -21.78
N PRO A 14 17.38 22.72 -20.90
CA PRO A 14 17.27 22.35 -19.50
C PRO A 14 16.60 20.98 -19.44
N ARG A 15 17.27 19.99 -18.84
CA ARG A 15 16.65 18.70 -18.53
C ARG A 15 15.52 19.00 -17.56
N THR A 16 14.32 19.18 -18.08
CA THR A 16 13.10 19.22 -17.28
C THR A 16 13.05 17.87 -16.58
N ASN A 17 13.35 17.86 -15.29
CA ASN A 17 13.32 16.67 -14.45
C ASN A 17 11.84 16.33 -14.15
N MET A 18 11.02 16.30 -15.18
CA MET A 18 9.61 15.98 -15.10
C MET A 18 9.49 14.48 -14.83
N PRO A 19 8.70 14.08 -13.82
CA PRO A 19 8.45 12.68 -13.58
C PRO A 19 7.82 12.04 -14.82
N ARG A 20 8.19 10.80 -15.12
CA ARG A 20 7.65 10.05 -16.26
C ARG A 20 6.12 9.88 -16.18
N PHE A 21 5.59 9.85 -14.95
CA PHE A 21 4.18 9.65 -14.67
C PHE A 21 3.72 10.58 -13.55
N GLU A 22 2.52 11.12 -13.70
CA GLU A 22 1.77 11.77 -12.64
C GLU A 22 0.69 10.81 -12.14
N TYR A 23 0.54 10.71 -10.82
CA TYR A 23 -0.41 9.78 -10.20
C TYR A 23 -1.44 10.57 -9.42
N SER A 24 -2.72 10.18 -9.56
CA SER A 24 -3.74 10.59 -8.59
C SER A 24 -3.37 10.03 -7.21
N ARG A 25 -3.50 10.86 -6.17
CA ARG A 25 -3.10 10.52 -4.80
C ARG A 25 -4.34 10.27 -3.96
N MET A 26 -4.40 9.07 -3.41
CA MET A 26 -5.35 8.71 -2.37
C MET A 26 -4.95 9.40 -1.06
N ASN A 27 -5.91 9.97 -0.34
CA ASN A 27 -5.74 10.47 1.03
C ASN A 27 -6.28 9.48 2.07
N GLY A 28 -6.10 9.78 3.35
CA GLY A 28 -6.52 8.93 4.46
C GLY A 28 -8.03 8.71 4.55
N THR A 29 -8.83 9.69 4.14
CA THR A 29 -10.30 9.60 4.12
C THR A 29 -10.75 8.61 3.03
N GLU A 30 -10.24 8.76 1.81
CA GLU A 30 -10.54 7.86 0.68
C GLU A 30 -10.08 6.42 0.99
N LEU A 31 -8.93 6.26 1.68
CA LEU A 31 -8.45 4.96 2.13
C LEU A 31 -9.42 4.33 3.16
N HIS A 32 -9.89 5.11 4.12
CA HIS A 32 -10.85 4.65 5.13
C HIS A 32 -12.18 4.21 4.50
N GLU A 33 -12.70 5.00 3.55
CA GLU A 33 -13.91 4.66 2.79
C GLU A 33 -13.73 3.35 2.03
N THR A 34 -12.60 3.20 1.32
CA THR A 34 -12.27 1.97 0.58
C THR A 34 -12.19 0.75 1.50
N PHE A 35 -11.60 0.87 2.69
CA PHE A 35 -11.59 -0.19 3.70
C PHE A 35 -12.99 -0.56 4.19
N THR A 36 -13.84 0.45 4.40
CA THR A 36 -15.23 0.26 4.82
C THR A 36 -16.03 -0.49 3.76
N GLU A 37 -15.92 -0.08 2.49
CA GLU A 37 -16.59 -0.72 1.36
C GLU A 37 -16.17 -2.17 1.16
N LEU A 38 -14.87 -2.46 1.30
CA LEU A 38 -14.34 -3.82 1.20
C LEU A 38 -14.65 -4.67 2.45
N GLY A 39 -15.24 -4.11 3.51
CA GLY A 39 -15.42 -4.79 4.80
C GLY A 39 -14.09 -5.31 5.37
N MET A 40 -13.04 -4.50 5.25
CA MET A 40 -11.67 -4.87 5.59
C MET A 40 -11.13 -3.92 6.68
N PRO A 41 -10.78 -4.43 7.87
CA PRO A 41 -10.14 -3.60 8.88
C PRO A 41 -8.72 -3.19 8.43
N PRO A 42 -8.19 -2.05 8.90
CA PRO A 42 -6.83 -1.59 8.55
C PRO A 42 -5.74 -2.61 8.83
N TYR A 43 -5.86 -3.37 9.93
CA TYR A 43 -4.92 -4.44 10.26
C TYR A 43 -5.00 -5.61 9.25
N GLY A 44 -6.19 -5.90 8.73
CA GLY A 44 -6.38 -6.89 7.67
C GLY A 44 -5.60 -6.50 6.40
N PHE A 45 -5.63 -5.23 6.01
CA PHE A 45 -4.79 -4.73 4.92
C PHE A 45 -3.29 -4.89 5.22
N ALA A 46 -2.86 -4.46 6.41
CA ALA A 46 -1.48 -4.56 6.85
C ALA A 46 -0.95 -6.00 6.77
N ARG A 47 -1.76 -6.95 7.24
CA ARG A 47 -1.48 -8.39 7.20
C ARG A 47 -1.41 -8.94 5.77
N ILE A 48 -2.39 -8.63 4.92
CA ILE A 48 -2.45 -9.14 3.54
C ILE A 48 -1.27 -8.66 2.71
N PHE A 49 -0.90 -7.39 2.82
CA PHE A 49 0.12 -6.76 1.98
C PHE A 49 1.49 -6.61 2.67
N GLY A 50 1.66 -7.15 3.88
CA GLY A 50 2.92 -7.09 4.61
C GLY A 50 3.36 -5.68 5.00
N VAL A 51 2.42 -4.76 5.18
CA VAL A 51 2.69 -3.38 5.63
C VAL A 51 2.67 -3.34 7.15
N LYS A 52 3.51 -2.51 7.77
CA LYS A 52 3.46 -2.30 9.22
C LYS A 52 2.11 -1.66 9.59
N PRO A 53 1.38 -2.17 10.60
CA PRO A 53 0.10 -1.58 11.03
C PRO A 53 0.22 -0.08 11.34
N ASP A 54 1.34 0.32 11.93
CA ASP A 54 1.62 1.72 12.28
C ASP A 54 1.74 2.63 11.05
N THR A 55 2.24 2.10 9.93
CA THR A 55 2.26 2.81 8.64
C THR A 55 0.85 3.02 8.10
N VAL A 56 -0.01 2.00 8.18
CA VAL A 56 -1.42 2.12 7.76
C VAL A 56 -2.16 3.15 8.65
N LYS A 57 -1.89 3.17 9.96
CA LYS A 57 -2.42 4.21 10.87
C LYS A 57 -1.98 5.61 10.45
N LYS A 58 -0.72 5.79 10.04
CA LYS A 58 -0.21 7.09 9.55
C LYS A 58 -0.85 7.52 8.24
N TRP A 59 -1.10 6.58 7.32
CA TRP A 59 -1.85 6.85 6.08
C TRP A 59 -3.27 7.33 6.36
N LEU A 60 -3.99 6.63 7.23
CA LEU A 60 -5.37 7.00 7.61
C LEU A 60 -5.47 8.37 8.30
N ARG A 61 -4.38 8.84 8.91
CA ARG A 61 -4.29 10.14 9.59
C ARG A 61 -3.65 11.24 8.73
N ASP A 62 -3.39 10.96 7.45
CA ASP A 62 -2.66 11.85 6.52
C ASP A 62 -1.29 12.31 7.06
N GLN A 63 -0.65 11.52 7.92
CA GLN A 63 0.67 11.80 8.49
C GLN A 63 1.82 11.29 7.60
N GLN A 64 1.48 10.50 6.58
CA GLN A 64 2.42 9.95 5.61
C GLN A 64 1.69 9.77 4.27
N ASP A 65 2.37 10.10 3.17
CA ASP A 65 1.84 9.88 1.82
C ASP A 65 1.54 8.40 1.57
N ILE A 66 0.41 8.15 0.92
CA ILE A 66 0.00 6.82 0.46
C ILE A 66 0.73 6.51 -0.85
N PRO A 67 1.50 5.39 -0.93
CA PRO A 67 2.15 4.98 -2.16
C PRO A 67 1.14 4.66 -3.26
N PRO A 68 1.40 5.00 -4.54
CA PRO A 68 0.45 4.76 -5.63
C PRO A 68 0.04 3.30 -5.83
N TRP A 69 0.90 2.35 -5.45
CA TRP A 69 0.58 0.92 -5.56
C TRP A 69 -0.58 0.50 -4.64
N VAL A 70 -0.84 1.23 -3.55
CA VAL A 70 -1.94 0.92 -2.61
C VAL A 70 -3.29 1.03 -3.32
N TYR A 71 -3.48 2.06 -4.14
CA TYR A 71 -4.67 2.21 -4.98
C TYR A 71 -4.87 1.00 -5.91
N VAL A 72 -3.80 0.57 -6.59
CA VAL A 72 -3.83 -0.60 -7.49
C VAL A 72 -4.18 -1.87 -6.71
N ALA A 73 -3.55 -2.07 -5.56
CA ALA A 73 -3.78 -3.24 -4.71
C ALA A 73 -5.24 -3.31 -4.22
N LEU A 74 -5.81 -2.20 -3.76
CA LEU A 74 -7.21 -2.12 -3.33
C LEU A 74 -8.18 -2.34 -4.49
N SER A 75 -7.89 -1.76 -5.67
CA SER A 75 -8.70 -1.95 -6.88
C SER A 75 -8.80 -3.42 -7.28
N LEU A 76 -7.72 -4.19 -7.11
CA LEU A 76 -7.72 -5.63 -7.40
C LEU A 76 -8.59 -6.44 -6.43
N LEU A 77 -8.85 -5.95 -5.22
CA LEU A 77 -9.69 -6.64 -4.24
C LEU A 77 -11.19 -6.56 -4.54
N TYR A 78 -11.63 -5.65 -5.42
CA TYR A 78 -13.00 -5.59 -5.91
C TYR A 78 -13.33 -6.68 -6.95
N VAL A 79 -12.32 -7.38 -7.47
CA VAL A 79 -12.57 -8.55 -8.32
C VAL A 79 -13.23 -9.64 -7.48
N ASP A 80 -14.30 -10.25 -8.00
CA ASP A 80 -15.07 -11.24 -7.25
C ASP A 80 -14.18 -12.38 -6.72
N GLY A 81 -14.33 -12.67 -5.43
CA GLY A 81 -13.49 -13.64 -4.70
C GLY A 81 -12.05 -13.21 -4.37
N ALA A 82 -11.54 -12.08 -4.89
CA ALA A 82 -10.14 -11.69 -4.72
C ALA A 82 -9.78 -11.40 -3.27
N LEU A 83 -10.64 -10.74 -2.50
CA LEU A 83 -10.41 -10.49 -1.08
C LEU A 83 -10.27 -11.79 -0.26
N GLY A 84 -11.12 -12.78 -0.54
CA GLY A 84 -11.03 -14.09 0.10
C GLY A 84 -9.74 -14.83 -0.27
N ALA A 85 -9.36 -14.79 -1.56
CA ALA A 85 -8.12 -15.37 -2.04
C ALA A 85 -6.88 -14.71 -1.42
N ALA A 86 -6.88 -13.37 -1.30
CA ALA A 86 -5.80 -12.61 -0.69
C ALA A 86 -5.64 -12.94 0.81
N ARG A 87 -6.76 -13.02 1.55
CA ARG A 87 -6.76 -13.45 2.97
C ARG A 87 -6.17 -14.85 3.14
N LYS A 88 -6.58 -15.79 2.29
CA LYS A 88 -6.07 -17.18 2.31
C LYS A 88 -4.57 -17.22 1.99
N ALA A 89 -4.13 -16.54 0.94
CA ALA A 89 -2.73 -16.47 0.56
C ALA A 89 -1.86 -15.86 1.70
N ALA A 90 -2.35 -14.81 2.34
CA ALA A 90 -1.68 -14.22 3.50
C ALA A 90 -1.61 -15.19 4.69
N ALA A 91 -2.70 -15.90 4.99
CA ALA A 91 -2.75 -16.88 6.07
C ALA A 91 -1.78 -18.06 5.85
N GLU A 92 -1.64 -18.53 4.61
CA GLU A 92 -0.67 -19.57 4.23
C GLU A 92 0.79 -19.07 4.30
N HIS A 93 1.01 -17.77 4.10
CA HIS A 93 2.35 -17.18 4.10
C HIS A 93 2.86 -16.79 5.50
N ILE A 94 1.97 -16.38 6.40
CA ILE A 94 2.31 -15.93 7.74
C ILE A 94 2.53 -17.14 8.65
N LYS A 95 3.79 -17.45 8.93
CA LYS A 95 4.19 -18.56 9.79
C LYS A 95 3.98 -18.29 11.28
N PHE A 96 4.22 -17.05 11.73
CA PHE A 96 4.18 -16.71 13.14
C PHE A 96 3.70 -15.27 13.37
N ASP A 97 2.93 -15.06 14.43
CA ASP A 97 2.57 -13.74 14.94
C ASP A 97 3.23 -13.52 16.31
N ASN A 98 4.23 -12.62 16.35
CA ASN A 98 4.96 -12.28 17.57
C ASN A 98 4.08 -11.61 18.64
N LYS A 99 2.95 -11.00 18.26
CA LYS A 99 2.01 -10.41 19.22
C LYS A 99 1.05 -11.43 19.82
N ARG A 100 0.87 -12.58 19.16
CA ARG A 100 0.01 -13.68 19.59
C ARG A 100 0.79 -15.01 19.63
N PRO A 101 1.84 -15.13 20.47
CA PRO A 101 2.65 -16.35 20.52
C PRO A 101 1.84 -17.60 20.88
N ALA A 102 0.74 -17.44 21.64
CA ALA A 102 -0.17 -18.52 22.00
C ALA A 102 -0.98 -19.08 20.82
N ALA A 103 -1.04 -18.39 19.68
CA ALA A 103 -1.78 -18.83 18.51
C ALA A 103 -1.04 -19.90 17.68
N GLY A 104 0.24 -20.17 17.99
CA GLY A 104 1.03 -21.21 17.34
C GLY A 104 1.48 -20.87 15.92
N GLU A 105 1.94 -21.88 15.19
CA GLU A 105 2.36 -21.75 13.80
C GLU A 105 1.13 -21.62 12.88
N PHE A 106 1.23 -20.74 11.88
CA PHE A 106 0.15 -20.41 10.93
C PHE A 106 -1.17 -19.94 11.60
N PRO A 107 -1.12 -18.88 12.41
CA PRO A 107 -2.21 -18.49 13.32
C PRO A 107 -3.51 -18.04 12.62
N TYR A 108 -3.50 -17.91 11.29
CA TYR A 108 -4.61 -17.39 10.49
C TYR A 108 -5.26 -18.43 9.56
N LEU A 109 -4.70 -19.64 9.44
CA LEU A 109 -5.25 -20.67 8.52
C LEU A 109 -6.70 -21.07 8.87
N ASN A 110 -7.07 -21.01 10.15
CA ASN A 110 -8.36 -21.47 10.65
C ASN A 110 -9.35 -20.33 10.97
N GLY A 111 -9.20 -19.15 10.35
CA GLY A 111 -10.21 -18.09 10.44
C GLY A 111 -10.01 -17.06 11.55
N GLY A 112 -8.76 -16.75 11.91
CA GLY A 112 -8.41 -15.70 12.89
C GLY A 112 -8.75 -14.26 12.47
N ASP A 113 -9.36 -14.06 11.30
CA ASP A 113 -9.62 -12.74 10.69
C ASP A 113 -10.74 -11.95 11.37
N LEU A 114 -11.70 -12.61 12.05
CA LEU A 114 -12.91 -11.96 12.58
C LEU A 114 -12.74 -11.40 13.99
N LEU A 115 -11.64 -11.70 14.68
CA LEU A 115 -11.41 -11.27 16.07
C LEU A 115 -10.47 -10.06 16.20
N GLU A 116 -9.85 -9.61 15.11
CA GLU A 116 -8.83 -8.53 15.11
C GLU A 116 -9.42 -7.10 15.03
N GLY A 117 -10.54 -6.87 15.72
CA GLY A 117 -11.25 -5.59 15.74
C GLY A 117 -11.29 -4.88 17.11
N SER A 118 -10.79 -5.49 18.19
CA SER A 118 -10.97 -4.97 19.55
C SER A 118 -9.71 -4.49 20.27
N ASP A 119 -8.53 -4.75 19.73
CA ASP A 119 -7.28 -4.38 20.41
C ASP A 119 -6.87 -2.97 19.99
N ASP A 120 -7.72 -2.03 20.39
CA ASP A 120 -7.30 -0.69 20.77
C ASP A 120 -6.33 -0.79 21.95
N ASP A 121 -5.39 0.16 21.96
CA ASP A 121 -4.52 0.56 23.06
C ASP A 121 -3.32 -0.34 23.43
N ASP A 122 -2.20 -0.06 22.74
CA ASP A 122 -0.99 0.50 23.39
C ASP A 122 -0.13 1.27 22.36
#